data_AF-A0A535QMD8-F1
#
_entry.id   AF-A0A535QMD8-F1
#
_cell.length_a   1.000
_cell.length_b   1.000
_cell.length_c   1.000
_cell.angle_alpha   90.00
_cell.angle_beta   90.00
_cell.angle_gamma   90.00
#
_symmetry.space_group_name_H-M   'P 1'
#
loop_
_entity.id
_entity.type
_entity.pdbx_description
1 polymer ?
#
loop_
_entity_poly.entity_id
_entity_poly.type
_entity_poly.pdbx_seq_one_letter_code
_entity_poly.pdbx_strand_id
1 'polypeptide(L)' 'MSNKHKPMPRFNNEDEERRFWATQDSIKYIDWSKAERNPTFTHLKPSAKNRRRVE' A
#
# COMPACT_ATOMS: atom_id res chain seq x y z
N MET A 1 15.89 5.98 -13.67
CA MET A 1 16.52 5.54 -12.41
C MET A 1 16.41 4.02 -12.34
N SER A 2 17.53 3.29 -12.35
CA SER A 2 17.52 1.82 -12.26
C SER A 2 17.08 1.39 -10.85
N ASN A 3 15.78 1.22 -10.69
CA ASN A 3 15.15 0.74 -9.46
C ASN A 3 15.39 -0.76 -9.30
N LYS A 4 16.53 -1.13 -8.70
CA LYS A 4 16.76 -2.49 -8.20
C LYS A 4 16.04 -2.65 -6.87
N HIS A 5 14.72 -2.85 -6.93
CA HIS A 5 13.95 -3.29 -5.77
C HIS A 5 14.36 -4.71 -5.38
N LYS A 6 14.39 -4.98 -4.08
CA LYS A 6 14.64 -6.34 -3.59
C LYS A 6 13.50 -7.27 -4.06
N PRO A 7 13.80 -8.55 -4.35
CA PRO A 7 12.76 -9.50 -4.72
C PRO A 7 11.72 -9.60 -3.60
N MET A 8 10.46 -9.73 -4.00
CA MET A 8 9.34 -9.82 -3.07
C MET A 8 9.51 -11.08 -2.21
N PRO A 9 9.52 -10.98 -0.88
CA PRO A 9 9.56 -12.15 -0.01
C PRO A 9 8.32 -13.02 -0.22
N ARG A 10 8.50 -14.34 -0.14
CA ARG A 10 7.39 -15.30 -0.11
C ARG A 10 7.04 -15.59 1.35
N PHE A 11 5.79 -15.37 1.72
CA PHE A 11 5.26 -15.69 3.04
C PHE A 11 4.33 -16.89 2.93
N ASN A 12 4.34 -17.75 3.94
CA ASN A 12 3.43 -18.88 4.00
C ASN A 12 2.12 -18.53 4.72
N ASN A 13 2.14 -17.48 5.56
CA ASN A 13 1.00 -17.05 6.35
C ASN A 13 0.97 -15.51 6.52
N GLU A 14 -0.22 -14.95 6.75
CA GLU A 14 -0.43 -13.51 6.94
C GLU A 14 0.30 -12.98 8.18
N ASP A 15 0.40 -13.79 9.25
CA ASP A 15 1.09 -13.39 10.47
C ASP A 15 2.61 -13.21 10.26
N GLU A 16 3.22 -14.02 9.39
CA GLU A 16 4.63 -13.88 9.02
C GLU A 16 4.84 -12.59 8.21
N GLU A 17 3.95 -12.33 7.26
CA GLU A 17 3.94 -11.12 6.47
C GLU A 17 3.82 -9.87 7.36
N ARG A 18 2.87 -9.86 8.31
CA ARG A 18 2.65 -8.74 9.22
C ARG A 18 3.88 -8.46 10.09
N ARG A 19 4.53 -9.51 10.61
CA ARG A 19 5.76 -9.38 11.43
C ARG A 19 6.93 -8.84 10.60
N PHE A 20 7.04 -9.27 9.34
CA PHE A 20 8.06 -8.78 8.42
C PHE A 20 7.86 -7.30 8.10
N TRP A 21 6.65 -6.88 7.70
CA TRP A 21 6.36 -5.48 7.37
C TRP A 21 6.37 -4.55 8.58
N ALA A 22 6.16 -5.07 9.80
CA ALA A 22 6.31 -4.28 11.02
C ALA A 22 7.76 -3.82 11.27
N THR A 23 8.74 -4.53 10.69
CA THR A 23 10.17 -4.24 10.91
C THR A 23 10.90 -3.80 9.65
N GLN A 24 10.41 -4.14 8.45
CA GLN A 24 11.04 -3.81 7.18
C GLN A 24 10.45 -2.57 6.53
N ASP A 25 11.34 -1.74 5.99
CA ASP A 25 10.99 -0.56 5.23
C ASP A 25 10.51 -0.95 3.81
N SER A 26 9.24 -0.68 3.52
CA SER A 26 8.55 -1.06 2.28
C SER A 26 9.07 -0.33 1.04
N ILE A 27 9.77 0.80 1.22
CA ILE A 27 10.37 1.59 0.14
C ILE A 27 11.44 0.79 -0.61
N LYS A 28 12.05 -0.22 0.02
CA LYS A 28 13.13 -1.05 -0.56
C LYS A 28 12.63 -2.20 -1.43
N TYR A 29 11.33 -2.49 -1.36
CA TYR A 29 10.68 -3.62 -2.03
C TYR A 29 9.62 -3.16 -3.04
N ILE A 30 9.00 -1.99 -2.82
CA ILE A 30 7.90 -1.48 -3.65
C ILE A 30 8.41 -0.40 -4.61
N ASP A 31 8.10 -0.57 -5.90
CA ASP A 31 8.38 0.42 -6.93
C ASP A 31 7.35 1.54 -6.98
N TRP A 32 7.59 2.57 -6.17
CA TRP A 32 6.78 3.78 -6.13
C TRP A 32 6.75 4.55 -7.46
N SER A 33 7.68 4.29 -8.40
CA SER A 33 7.63 4.92 -9.73
C SER A 33 6.46 4.43 -10.59
N LYS A 34 5.92 3.25 -10.26
CA LYS A 34 4.73 2.66 -10.90
C LYS A 34 3.44 2.98 -10.15
N ALA A 35 3.52 3.70 -9.03
CA ALA A 35 2.34 4.02 -8.24
C ALA A 35 1.42 4.97 -9.03
N GLU A 36 0.15 4.61 -9.16
CA GLU A 36 -0.84 5.46 -9.81
C GLU A 36 -1.27 6.57 -8.85
N ARG A 37 -1.22 7.81 -9.33
CA ARG A 37 -1.71 8.97 -8.57
C ARG A 37 -3.20 9.12 -8.81
N ASN A 38 -3.99 8.95 -7.74
CA ASN A 38 -5.47 9.02 -7.70
C ASN A 38 -6.18 7.87 -8.46
N PRO A 39 -5.98 6.60 -8.07
CA PRO A 39 -6.73 5.49 -8.65
C PRO A 39 -8.23 5.62 -8.34
N THR A 40 -9.07 5.33 -9.33
CA THR A 40 -10.53 5.31 -9.16
C THR A 40 -10.96 3.93 -8.69
N PHE A 41 -11.43 3.82 -7.45
CA PHE A 41 -11.92 2.55 -6.89
C PHE A 41 -13.42 2.36 -7.14
N THR A 42 -13.79 1.94 -8.35
CA THR A 42 -15.20 1.80 -8.79
C THR A 42 -16.01 0.80 -7.96
N HIS A 43 -15.37 -0.25 -7.44
CA HIS A 43 -16.03 -1.34 -6.70
C HIS A 43 -15.98 -1.18 -5.18
N LEU A 44 -15.28 -0.16 -4.65
CA LEU A 44 -15.22 0.08 -3.22
C LEU A 44 -16.32 1.05 -2.80
N LYS A 45 -17.06 0.68 -1.74
CA LYS A 45 -17.99 1.61 -1.11
C LYS A 45 -17.20 2.80 -0.56
N PRO A 46 -17.55 4.05 -0.91
CA PRO A 46 -16.93 5.21 -0.31
C PRO A 46 -17.08 5.14 1.21
N SER A 47 -15.98 5.23 1.94
CA SER A 47 -16.07 5.36 3.40
C SER A 47 -16.68 6.73 3.70
N ALA A 48 -17.88 6.74 4.29
CA ALA A 48 -18.63 7.96 4.53
C ALA A 48 -17.90 8.83 5.57
N LYS A 49 -17.16 9.83 5.10
CA LYS A 49 -16.79 10.97 5.95
C LYS A 49 -17.93 11.97 5.88
N ASN A 50 -18.85 11.92 6.85
CA ASN A 50 -19.81 12.99 7.10
C ASN A 50 -19.03 14.28 7.46
N ARG A 51 -18.61 15.06 6.45
CA ARG A 51 -18.31 16.47 6.65
C ARG A 51 -19.66 17.17 6.77
N ARG A 52 -20.15 17.32 8.00
CA ARG A 52 -21.16 18.35 8.26
C ARG A 52 -20.50 19.69 7.91
N ARG A 53 -20.95 20.27 6.81
CA ARG A 53 -20.69 21.67 6.48
C ARG A 53 -21.54 22.46 7.48
N VAL A 54 -20.89 23.10 8.46
CA VAL A 54 -21.54 24.12 9.28
C VAL A 54 -21.47 25.40 8.44
N GLU A 55 -22.63 26.05 8.27
CA GLU A 55 -22.79 27.32 7.56
C GLU A 55 -22.07 28.47 8.26
#